data_AF-A0A0B5FNW0-F1
#
_entry.id   AF-A0A0B5FNW0-F1
#
_cell.length_a   1.000
_cell.length_b   1.000
_cell.length_c   1.000
_cell.angle_alpha   90.00
_cell.angle_beta   90.00
_cell.angle_gamma   90.00
#
_symmetry.space_group_name_H-M   'P 1'
#
loop_
_entity.id
_entity.type
_entity.pdbx_description
1 polymer ?
#
loop_
_entity_poly.entity_id
_entity_poly.type
_entity_poly.pdbx_seq_one_letter_code
_entity_poly.pdbx_strand_id
1 'polypeptide(L)'
;MGTMTLRGIDEKTAEALKDKAKREGSSVNAVTLRLLRESLGLEKRKRNVRYSDLDHLAGTWSAEEEAEFERNTSAFEKVDEELW
;
A
#
# COMPACT_ATOMS: atom_id res chain seq x y z
N MET A 1 -12.10 16.28 23.41
CA MET A 1 -12.99 15.12 23.57
C MET A 1 -14.40 15.57 23.31
N GLY A 2 -15.09 14.90 22.39
CA GLY A 2 -16.48 15.12 22.05
C GLY A 2 -16.96 13.92 21.23
N THR A 3 -18.18 13.45 21.50
CA THR A 3 -18.78 12.34 20.76
C THR A 3 -19.70 12.92 19.69
N MET A 4 -19.49 12.52 18.45
CA MET A 4 -20.36 12.89 17.33
C MET A 4 -20.83 11.62 16.64
N THR A 5 -22.13 11.51 16.39
CA THR A 5 -22.71 10.40 15.64
C THR A 5 -22.93 10.82 14.20
N LEU A 6 -22.26 10.14 13.26
CA LEU A 6 -22.52 10.30 11.83
C LEU A 6 -23.78 9.50 11.46
N ARG A 7 -24.83 10.19 11.02
CA ARG A 7 -26.08 9.58 10.54
C ARG A 7 -26.10 9.58 9.00
N GLY A 8 -26.80 8.64 8.39
CA GLY A 8 -26.96 8.57 6.93
C GLY A 8 -25.79 7.96 6.18
N ILE A 9 -24.87 7.26 6.87
CA ILE A 9 -23.86 6.42 6.21
C ILE A 9 -24.58 5.20 5.63
N ASP A 10 -24.55 5.06 4.31
CA ASP A 10 -25.06 3.89 3.61
C ASP A 10 -24.14 2.67 3.80
N GLU A 11 -24.67 1.48 3.52
CA GLU A 11 -23.94 0.22 3.72
C GLU A 11 -22.63 0.14 2.93
N LYS A 12 -22.60 0.67 1.69
CA LYS A 12 -21.37 0.64 0.87
C LYS A 12 -20.29 1.51 1.49
N THR A 13 -20.67 2.68 2.00
CA THR A 13 -19.73 3.57 2.69
C THR A 13 -19.24 2.95 4.00
N ALA A 14 -20.11 2.29 4.77
CA ALA A 14 -19.74 1.60 6.00
C ALA A 14 -18.74 0.46 5.74
N GLU A 15 -19.00 -0.39 4.74
CA GLU A 15 -18.10 -1.48 4.34
C GLU A 15 -16.76 -0.94 3.83
N ALA A 16 -16.77 0.09 2.99
CA ALA A 16 -15.52 0.70 2.50
C ALA A 16 -14.63 1.24 3.63
N LEU A 17 -15.22 1.81 4.69
CA LEU A 17 -14.50 2.26 5.87
C LEU A 17 -13.91 1.08 6.67
N LYS A 18 -14.67 -0.01 6.84
CA LYS A 18 -14.20 -1.23 7.52
C LYS A 18 -13.04 -1.88 6.76
N ASP A 19 -13.16 -2.01 5.44
CA ASP A 19 -12.10 -2.59 4.60
C ASP A 19 -10.83 -1.75 4.61
N LYS A 20 -10.96 -0.43 4.60
CA LYS A 20 -9.81 0.48 4.72
C LYS A 20 -9.14 0.37 6.09
N ALA A 21 -9.94 0.30 7.15
CA ALA A 21 -9.45 0.07 8.52
C ALA A 21 -8.68 -1.26 8.65
N LYS A 22 -9.22 -2.34 8.07
CA LYS A 22 -8.57 -3.65 8.02
C LYS A 22 -7.25 -3.61 7.26
N ARG A 23 -7.22 -3.03 6.06
CA ARG A 23 -6.00 -2.92 5.23
C ARG A 23 -4.89 -2.13 5.92
N GLU A 24 -5.25 -1.10 6.67
CA GLU A 24 -4.29 -0.22 7.33
C GLU A 24 -3.95 -0.65 8.77
N GLY A 25 -4.56 -1.73 9.27
CA GLY A 25 -4.37 -2.18 10.65
C GLY A 25 -4.80 -1.14 11.70
N SER A 26 -5.84 -0.35 11.42
CA SER A 26 -6.32 0.72 12.29
C SER A 26 -7.83 0.60 12.57
N SER A 27 -8.35 1.36 13.53
CA SER A 27 -9.78 1.34 13.83
C SER A 27 -10.58 2.15 12.82
N VAL A 28 -11.86 1.78 12.61
CA VAL A 28 -12.78 2.54 11.75
C VAL A 28 -12.85 4.01 12.17
N ASN A 29 -12.88 4.29 13.47
CA ASN A 29 -12.85 5.66 13.98
C ASN A 29 -11.58 6.41 13.58
N ALA A 30 -10.40 5.77 13.70
CA ALA A 30 -9.14 6.38 13.31
C ALA A 30 -9.10 6.71 11.81
N VAL A 31 -9.57 5.78 10.97
CA VAL A 31 -9.69 6.01 9.51
C VAL A 31 -10.64 7.15 9.21
N THR A 32 -11.83 7.16 9.81
CA THR A 32 -12.83 8.21 9.60
C THR A 32 -12.29 9.58 10.00
N LEU A 33 -11.67 9.69 11.17
CA LEU A 33 -11.08 10.94 11.64
C LEU A 33 -9.95 11.42 10.71
N ARG A 34 -9.07 10.52 10.27
CA ARG A 34 -8.01 10.88 9.32
C ARG A 34 -8.59 11.39 8.00
N LEU A 35 -9.57 10.69 7.43
CA LEU A 35 -10.22 11.12 6.18
C LEU A 35 -10.89 12.49 6.31
N LEU A 36 -11.55 12.77 7.43
CA LEU A 36 -12.14 14.09 7.72
C LEU A 36 -11.06 15.17 7.86
N ARG A 37 -9.95 14.88 8.54
CA ARG A 37 -8.84 15.83 8.68
C ARG A 37 -8.16 16.12 7.34
N GLU A 38 -7.98 15.11 6.50
CA GLU A 38 -7.46 15.27 5.14
C GLU A 38 -8.40 16.10 4.26
N SER A 39 -9.72 15.84 4.30
CA SER A 39 -10.70 16.58 3.48
C SER A 39 -10.87 18.03 3.90
N LEU A 40 -10.71 18.31 5.21
CA LEU A 40 -10.74 19.66 5.77
C LEU A 40 -9.37 20.37 5.69
N GLY A 41 -8.34 19.75 5.13
CA GLY A 41 -7.00 20.33 5.02
C GLY A 41 -6.26 20.48 6.36
N LEU A 42 -6.76 19.85 7.42
CA LEU A 42 -6.16 19.85 8.77
C LEU A 42 -4.96 18.91 8.87
N GLU A 43 -4.81 17.99 7.91
CA GLU A 43 -3.71 17.05 7.85
C GLU A 43 -3.30 16.81 6.39
N LYS A 44 -1.99 16.79 6.11
CA LYS A 44 -1.49 16.44 4.78
C LYS A 44 -1.69 14.95 4.56
N ARG A 45 -2.21 14.55 3.40
CA ARG A 45 -2.26 13.15 2.97
C ARG A 45 -0.89 12.50 3.19
N LYS A 46 -0.86 11.39 3.91
CA LYS A 46 0.36 10.58 4.03
C LYS A 46 0.75 10.13 2.63
N ARG A 47 1.86 10.66 2.11
CA ARG A 47 2.45 10.25 0.82
C ARG A 47 3.08 8.86 0.90
N ASN A 48 3.40 8.39 2.10
CA ASN A 48 3.96 7.07 2.34
C ASN A 48 2.82 6.06 2.49
N VAL A 49 2.24 5.65 1.36
CA VAL A 49 1.36 4.48 1.31
C VAL A 49 2.25 3.25 1.34
N ARG A 50 2.04 2.37 2.32
CA ARG A 50 2.68 1.05 2.35
C ARG A 50 1.84 0.11 1.49
N TYR A 51 2.41 -0.35 0.39
CA TYR A 51 1.82 -1.36 -0.49
C TYR A 51 2.29 -2.74 -0.05
N SER A 52 1.41 -3.74 -0.14
CA SER A 52 1.67 -5.12 0.28
C SER A 52 1.11 -6.15 -0.71
N ASP A 53 0.64 -5.69 -1.87
CA ASP A 53 0.06 -6.49 -2.94
C ASP A 53 1.07 -7.45 -3.57
N LEU A 54 2.36 -7.12 -3.51
CA LEU A 54 3.45 -7.96 -4.01
C LEU A 54 4.16 -8.77 -2.91
N ASP A 55 3.75 -8.64 -1.64
CA ASP A 55 4.42 -9.34 -0.52
C ASP A 55 4.41 -10.86 -0.69
N HIS A 56 3.38 -11.40 -1.36
CA HIS A 56 3.26 -12.82 -1.66
C HIS A 56 4.27 -13.35 -2.69
N LEU A 57 4.95 -12.46 -3.42
CA LEU A 57 6.02 -12.82 -4.38
C LEU A 57 7.41 -12.85 -3.70
N ALA A 58 7.53 -12.32 -2.48
CA ALA A 58 8.81 -12.29 -1.79
C ALA A 58 9.23 -13.70 -1.35
N GLY A 59 10.39 -14.16 -1.83
CA GLY A 59 10.95 -15.46 -1.45
C GLY A 59 10.29 -16.67 -2.13
N THR A 60 9.57 -16.47 -3.24
CA THR A 60 8.92 -17.57 -3.97
C THR A 60 9.82 -18.26 -4.99
N TRP A 61 11.05 -17.77 -5.22
CA TRP A 61 11.94 -18.33 -6.24
C TRP A 61 12.58 -19.63 -5.78
N SER A 62 12.57 -20.61 -6.66
CA SER A 62 13.43 -21.79 -6.57
C SER A 62 14.86 -21.46 -7.00
N ALA A 63 15.80 -22.31 -6.60
CA ALA A 63 17.20 -22.18 -7.02
C ALA A 63 17.38 -22.32 -8.55
N GLU A 64 16.48 -23.04 -9.23
CA GLU A 64 16.50 -23.20 -10.68
C GLU A 64 16.09 -21.89 -11.38
N GLU A 65 15.04 -21.23 -10.89
CA GLU A 65 14.57 -19.93 -11.39
C GLU A 65 15.61 -18.82 -11.13
N GLU A 66 16.25 -18.82 -9.96
CA GLU A 66 17.38 -17.94 -9.64
C GLU A 66 18.51 -18.10 -10.65
N ALA A 67 18.98 -19.33 -10.86
CA ALA A 67 20.08 -19.60 -11.78
C ALA A 67 19.72 -19.27 -13.24
N GLU A 68 18.47 -19.48 -13.66
CA GLU A 68 18.01 -19.08 -15.00
C GLU A 68 18.01 -17.56 -15.16
N PHE A 69 17.49 -16.83 -14.19
CA PHE A 69 17.45 -15.38 -14.22
C PHE A 69 18.87 -14.77 -14.26
N GLU A 70 19.79 -15.27 -13.44
CA GLU A 70 21.19 -14.80 -13.44
C GLU A 70 21.86 -15.02 -14.80
N ARG A 71 21.67 -16.21 -15.40
CA ARG A 71 22.19 -16.48 -16.75
C ARG A 71 21.65 -15.50 -17.78
N ASN A 72 20.34 -15.25 -17.75
CA ASN A 72 19.66 -14.39 -18.72
C ASN A 72 19.98 -12.90 -18.53
N THR A 73 20.30 -12.47 -17.31
CA THR A 73 20.60 -11.07 -17.00
C THR A 73 22.10 -10.74 -16.96
N SER A 74 22.97 -11.75 -17.06
CA SER A 74 24.44 -11.61 -17.04
C SER A 74 25.01 -10.55 -18.01
N ALA A 75 24.33 -10.28 -19.14
CA ALA A 75 24.74 -9.25 -20.08
C ALA A 75 24.65 -7.83 -19.48
N PHE A 76 23.72 -7.58 -18.55
CA PHE A 76 23.51 -6.28 -17.91
C PHE A 76 24.52 -5.97 -16.79
N GLU A 77 25.31 -6.95 -16.35
CA GLU A 77 26.36 -6.74 -15.34
C GLU A 77 27.65 -6.16 -15.93
N LYS A 78 27.77 -6.14 -17.26
CA LYS A 78 28.88 -5.50 -17.95
C LYS A 78 28.49 -4.08 -18.31
N VAL A 79 29.30 -3.12 -17.88
CA VAL A 79 29.20 -1.74 -18.39
C VAL A 79 29.68 -1.76 -19.83
N ASP A 80 28.78 -1.47 -20.74
CA ASP A 80 29.10 -1.24 -22.14
C ASP A 80 29.48 0.24 -22.32
N GLU A 81 30.75 0.50 -22.59
CA GLU A 81 31.30 1.85 -22.79
C GLU A 81 30.73 2.53 -24.04
N GLU A 82 30.14 1.78 -24.99
CA GLU A 82 29.50 2.36 -26.18
C GLU A 82 28.05 2.82 -25.92
N LEU A 83 27.43 2.39 -24.82
CA LEU A 83 26.06 2.74 -24.41
C LEU A 83 25.98 3.86 -23.36
N TRP A 84 27.12 4.33 -22.85
CA TRP A 84 27.25 5.45 -21.89
C TRP A 84 27.61 6.77 -22.59
#